data_AF-A0A7L4ZXL9-F1
#
_entry.id   AF-A0A7L4ZXL9-F1
#
_cell.length_a   1.000
_cell.length_b   1.000
_cell.length_c   1.000
_cell.angle_alpha   90.00
_cell.angle_beta   90.00
_cell.angle_gamma   90.00
#
_symmetry.space_group_name_H-M   'P 1'
#
loop_
_entity.id
_entity.type
_entity.pdbx_description
1 polymer ?
#
loop_
_entity_poly.entity_id
_entity_poly.type
_entity_poly.pdbx_seq_one_letter_code
_entity_poly.pdbx_strand_id
1 'polypeptide(L)' 'MKTTENWTLPTGWKLWYEEVSNNVYKVQLRNAHGNVVETTGQDLPALLQWCVEGAADIDQQLAAVAKRNQPR' A
#
# COMPACT_ATOMS: atom_id res chain seq x y z
N MET A 1 -22.38 7.33 -0.35
CA MET A 1 -21.77 7.33 1.00
C MET A 1 -20.31 6.99 0.79
N LYS A 2 -19.35 7.85 1.17
CA LYS A 2 -17.92 7.56 1.05
C LYS A 2 -17.45 7.07 2.42
N THR A 3 -17.24 5.78 2.56
CA THR A 3 -16.70 5.17 3.78
C THR A 3 -15.25 5.61 3.90
N THR A 4 -15.00 6.66 4.67
CA THR A 4 -13.64 7.06 5.04
C THR A 4 -13.20 6.12 6.16
N GLU A 5 -12.78 4.92 5.80
CA GLU A 5 -12.08 4.06 6.74
C GLU A 5 -10.70 4.68 6.99
N ASN A 6 -10.40 5.00 8.25
CA ASN A 6 -9.10 5.53 8.66
C ASN A 6 -8.06 4.39 8.69
N TRP A 7 -7.65 3.93 7.51
CA TRP A 7 -6.51 3.02 7.39
C TRP A 7 -5.22 3.79 7.65
N THR A 8 -4.38 3.27 8.55
CA THR A 8 -3.05 3.85 8.81
C THR A 8 -2.13 3.50 7.64
N LEU A 9 -2.08 4.39 6.65
CA LEU A 9 -1.18 4.25 5.50
C LEU A 9 0.24 4.68 5.87
N PRO A 10 1.27 4.05 5.29
CA PRO A 10 2.63 4.55 5.41
C PRO A 10 2.75 5.95 4.79
N THR A 11 3.66 6.77 5.33
CA THR A 11 3.77 8.19 4.96
C THR A 11 4.03 8.36 3.46
N GLY A 12 3.19 9.16 2.79
CA GLY A 12 3.35 9.46 1.37
C GLY A 12 2.78 8.40 0.42
N TRP A 13 2.17 7.34 0.95
CA TRP A 13 1.37 6.41 0.17
C TRP A 13 -0.07 6.88 0.06
N LYS A 14 -0.65 6.63 -1.11
CA LYS A 14 -2.06 6.85 -1.40
C LYS A 14 -2.70 5.51 -1.69
N LEU A 15 -3.88 5.28 -1.12
CA LEU A 15 -4.67 4.08 -1.29
C LEU A 15 -5.80 4.33 -2.29
N TRP A 16 -6.00 3.39 -3.19
CA TRP A 16 -7.15 3.28 -4.07
C TRP A 16 -7.69 1.86 -3.98
N TYR A 17 -9.00 1.73 -3.95
CA TYR A 17 -9.63 0.45 -4.17
C TYR A 17 -10.93 0.63 -4.93
N GLU A 18 -11.27 -0.37 -5.74
CA GLU A 18 -12.50 -0.42 -6.51
C GLU A 18 -13.03 -1.85 -6.56
N GLU A 19 -14.36 -2.00 -6.58
CA GLU A 19 -14.98 -3.28 -6.88
C GLU A 19 -14.96 -3.50 -8.39
N VAL A 20 -14.30 -4.57 -8.83
CA VAL A 20 -14.16 -4.88 -10.26
C VAL A 20 -15.16 -5.93 -10.74
N SER A 21 -15.69 -6.78 -9.86
CA SER A 21 -16.71 -7.79 -10.20
C SER A 21 -17.22 -8.54 -8.98
N ASN A 22 -18.53 -8.68 -8.76
CA ASN A 22 -19.13 -9.62 -7.78
C ASN A 22 -18.34 -9.79 -6.45
N ASN A 23 -18.24 -8.73 -5.64
CA ASN A 23 -17.46 -8.72 -4.39
C ASN A 23 -15.94 -8.95 -4.55
N VAL A 24 -15.40 -8.89 -5.77
CA VAL A 24 -13.96 -8.86 -6.03
C VAL A 24 -13.52 -7.41 -6.06
N TYR A 25 -12.60 -7.08 -5.15
CA TYR A 25 -12.02 -5.77 -5.00
C TYR A 25 -10.60 -5.79 -5.53
N LYS A 26 -10.26 -4.74 -6.26
CA LYS A 26 -8.90 -4.39 -6.61
C LYS A 26 -8.41 -3.34 -5.63
N VAL A 27 -7.28 -3.59 -4.97
CA VAL A 27 -6.66 -2.67 -4.02
C VAL A 27 -5.28 -2.29 -4.54
N GLN A 28 -4.97 -0.99 -4.52
CA GLN A 28 -3.71 -0.43 -5.01
C GLN A 28 -3.20 0.65 -4.06
N LEU A 29 -1.94 0.56 -3.66
CA LEU A 29 -1.20 1.64 -3.01
C LEU A 29 -0.09 2.13 -3.93
N ARG A 30 0.07 3.44 -4.01
CA ARG A 30 1.16 4.07 -4.76
C ARG A 30 1.78 5.20 -3.96
N ASN A 31 3.10 5.28 -3.98
CA ASN A 31 3.84 6.40 -3.38
C ASN A 31 4.33 7.40 -4.44
N ALA A 32 4.86 8.55 -3.99
CA ALA A 32 5.42 9.58 -4.86
C ALA A 32 6.70 9.11 -5.61
N HIS A 33 7.36 8.07 -5.11
CA HIS A 33 8.58 7.51 -5.70
C HIS A 33 8.30 6.56 -6.88
N GLY A 34 7.02 6.29 -7.17
CA GLY A 34 6.60 5.43 -8.28
C GLY A 34 6.44 3.95 -7.91
N ASN A 35 6.61 3.59 -6.63
CA ASN A 35 6.34 2.23 -6.16
C ASN A 35 4.84 1.98 -6.10
N VAL A 36 4.44 0.77 -6.49
CA VAL A 36 3.06 0.34 -6.51
C VAL A 36 2.95 -1.02 -5.83
N VAL A 37 1.98 -1.16 -4.93
CA VAL A 37 1.55 -2.43 -4.35
C VAL A 37 0.11 -2.63 -4.78
N GLU A 38 -0.18 -3.75 -5.46
CA GLU A 38 -1.50 -4.02 -5.99
C GLU A 38 -1.90 -5.46 -5.68
N THR A 39 -3.15 -5.67 -5.30
CA THR A 39 -3.73 -6.99 -5.09
C THR A 39 -5.20 -7.01 -5.50
N THR A 40 -5.76 -8.21 -5.67
CA THR A 40 -7.16 -8.40 -6.04
C THR A 40 -7.72 -9.62 -5.34
N GLY A 41 -8.94 -9.54 -4.82
CA GLY A 41 -9.58 -10.66 -4.13
C GLY A 41 -10.94 -10.29 -3.56
N GLN A 42 -11.52 -11.17 -2.75
CA GLN A 42 -12.89 -10.99 -2.25
C GLN A 42 -12.96 -10.39 -0.84
N ASP A 43 -11.89 -10.50 -0.06
CA ASP A 43 -11.82 -10.02 1.31
C ASP A 43 -11.12 -8.65 1.36
N LEU A 44 -11.90 -7.58 1.20
CA LEU A 44 -11.37 -6.21 1.18
C LEU A 44 -10.50 -5.88 2.40
N PRO A 45 -10.90 -6.17 3.66
CA PRO A 45 -10.03 -6.00 4.83
C PRO A 45 -8.68 -6.71 4.72
N ALA A 46 -8.67 -7.98 4.31
CA ALA A 46 -7.43 -8.74 4.18
C ALA A 46 -6.53 -8.19 3.06
N LEU A 47 -7.13 -7.79 1.92
CA LEU A 47 -6.40 -7.18 0.82
C LEU A 47 -5.77 -5.85 1.22
N LEU A 48 -6.51 -5.01 1.95
CA LEU A 48 -6.03 -3.74 2.47
C LEU A 48 -4.86 -3.93 3.44
N GLN A 49 -4.97 -4.88 4.37
CA GLN A 49 -3.88 -5.20 5.29
C GLN A 49 -2.63 -5.66 4.54
N TRP A 50 -2.76 -6.60 3.60
CA TRP A 50 -1.64 -7.11 2.81
C TRP A 50 -0.94 -5.98 2.03
N CYS A 51 -1.73 -5.08 1.45
CA CYS A 51 -1.24 -3.92 0.72
C CYS A 51 -0.47 -2.93 1.61
N VAL A 52 -0.98 -2.66 2.82
CA VAL A 52 -0.33 -1.78 3.80
C VAL A 52 0.98 -2.38 4.30
N GLU A 53 1.00 -3.69 4.59
CA GLU A 53 2.20 -4.42 4.99
C GLU A 53 3.26 -4.39 3.88
N GLY A 54 2.87 -4.64 2.63
CA GLY A 54 3.78 -4.56 1.49
C GLY A 54 4.35 -3.15 1.27
N ALA A 55 3.53 -2.12 1.43
CA ALA A 55 3.98 -0.73 1.34
C ALA A 55 4.97 -0.37 2.46
N ALA A 56 4.71 -0.84 3.69
CA ALA A 56 5.61 -0.63 4.83
C ALA A 56 6.96 -1.35 4.65
N ASP A 57 6.96 -2.57 4.11
CA ASP A 57 8.17 -3.33 3.80
C ASP A 57 9.03 -2.60 2.76
N ILE A 58 8.41 -2.08 1.69
CA ILE A 58 9.11 -1.26 0.68
C ILE A 58 9.75 -0.03 1.32
N ASP A 59 9.03 0.71 2.18
CA ASP A 59 9.59 1.88 2.87
C ASP A 59 10.76 1.48 3.79
N GLN A 60 10.67 0.34 4.48
CA GLN A 60 11.76 -0.16 5.31
C GLN A 60 13.01 -0.50 4.47
N GLN A 61 12.83 -1.16 3.33
CA GLN A 61 13.93 -1.48 2.42
C GLN A 61 14.59 -0.20 1.87
N LEU A 62 13.79 0.79 1.46
CA LEU A 62 14.30 2.09 0.99
C LEU A 62 15.06 2.84 2.10
N ALA A 63 14.54 2.83 3.32
CA ALA A 63 15.22 3.44 4.47
C ALA A 63 16.54 2.73 4.80
N ALA A 64 16.59 1.40 4.69
CA ALA A 64 17.80 0.61 4.90
C ALA A 64 18.87 0.91 3.83
N VAL A 65 18.46 1.05 2.56
CA VAL A 65 19.35 1.44 1.45
C VAL A 65 19.91 2.86 1.67
N ALA A 66 19.08 3.81 2.09
CA ALA A 66 19.53 5.17 2.37
C ALA A 66 20.60 5.24 3.48
N LYS A 67 20.50 4.39 4.51
CA LYS A 67 21.49 4.31 5.59
C LYS A 67 22.82 3.69 5.14
N ARG A 68 22.79 2.79 4.15
CA ARG A 68 24.00 2.12 3.64
C ARG A 68 24.90 3.04 2.80
N ASN A 69 24.36 4.11 2.24
CA ASN A 69 25.08 5.03 1.36
C ASN A 69 25.71 6.25 2.07
N GLN A 70 25.83 6.26 3.40
CA GLN A 70 26.59 7.31 4.09
C GLN A 70 28.09 6.99 4.03
N PRO A 71 28.93 7.82 3.37
CA PRO A 71 30.37 7.68 3.48
C PRO A 71 30.79 8.03 4.92
N ARG A 72 31.66 7.18 5.49
CA ARG A 72 32.34 7.40 6.76
C ARG A 72 33.16 8.67 6.74
#